data_AF-A0A2G6NES0-F1
#
_entry.id   AF-A0A2G6NES0-F1
#
_cell.length_a   1.000
_cell.length_b   1.000
_cell.length_c   1.000
_cell.angle_alpha   90.00
_cell.angle_beta   90.00
_cell.angle_gamma   90.00
#
_symmetry.space_group_name_H-M   'P 1'
#
loop_
_entity.id
_entity.type
_entity.pdbx_description
1 polymer ?
#
loop_
_entity_poly.entity_id
_entity_poly.type
_entity_poly.pdbx_seq_one_letter_code
_entity_poly.pdbx_strand_id
1 'polypeptide(L)'
;MGGKIPHAGPVSAPLSRIQPPRFTRWLDRMVCLSVPADRLCAEIISRLVSMGATAISLSPPAPVVTAIPELQNILCMCRANDVWLVIEDDPVLCLALDADALLLTGTATEEDLPAAQAALPAHIRVGVLTPDIGAYLKKSIARPDFYLTCLPRHTSEGKTPVYHPDTPDPVGYAASAAHGFEKKRQQPPRPFLPCWSGEFDLIRDLLKTAGSVSGPHPSLPVPAGDDAALVRPLACPVISTDSQREQVHFRLDWQTLEEIGFKAVVAALSDLAASFADPVALFINLTLPRAFSVVQAKKLYTGITRALEHYACRLGGGNVSSGNRLGLDLFVIGEGRQQQPPHRGGARIGDQVCVTGPIGLARAGLCCLENEIPGFPELVHAFKTPTARFDAAKMLETAGVTCVMDISDGLAGDASHMARAAGLTIALSIAGKDIPPALTRFAACTAKDPRDLMLAGGEDYELLFTCLPEALPEIRRQLPEVFPVGVCMPYTGQPVSGLGNAPGSWDHGRKP
;
A
#
# COMPACT_ATOMS: atom_id res chain seq x y z
N MET A 1 43.02 -55.05 13.79
CA MET A 1 43.02 -53.94 12.82
C MET A 1 41.58 -53.40 12.75
N GLY A 2 41.16 -52.30 13.37
CA GLY A 2 41.89 -51.18 13.94
C GLY A 2 41.88 -49.98 13.00
N GLY A 3 40.71 -49.33 12.81
CA GLY A 3 40.57 -48.06 12.09
C GLY A 3 39.58 -47.16 12.81
N LYS A 4 40.12 -46.22 13.59
CA LYS A 4 39.41 -45.31 14.51
C LYS A 4 38.83 -44.09 13.78
N ILE A 5 37.65 -43.68 14.23
CA ILE A 5 37.12 -42.31 14.15
C ILE A 5 37.92 -41.42 15.10
N PRO A 6 38.21 -40.15 14.76
CA PRO A 6 38.34 -39.11 15.76
C PRO A 6 37.27 -38.02 15.59
N HIS A 7 36.52 -37.84 16.69
CA HIS A 7 35.84 -36.59 17.04
C HIS A 7 36.87 -35.47 17.25
N ALA A 8 36.51 -34.23 16.89
CA ALA A 8 37.02 -33.03 17.55
C ALA A 8 35.97 -31.90 17.47
N GLY A 9 35.59 -31.39 18.65
CA GLY A 9 34.66 -30.29 18.85
C GLY A 9 35.26 -28.90 18.56
N PRO A 10 34.58 -27.84 19.00
CA PRO A 10 34.80 -26.48 18.52
C PRO A 10 36.04 -25.87 19.15
N VAL A 11 36.94 -25.31 18.32
CA VAL A 11 38.07 -24.48 18.80
C VAL A 11 38.05 -23.14 18.10
N SER A 12 37.62 -22.14 18.86
CA SER A 12 37.85 -20.72 18.67
C SER A 12 39.34 -20.37 18.80
N ALA A 13 39.91 -19.67 17.83
CA ALA A 13 41.21 -19.00 17.92
C ALA A 13 41.27 -17.81 16.91
N PRO A 14 42.14 -16.81 17.13
CA PRO A 14 41.81 -15.39 16.93
C PRO A 14 42.06 -14.86 15.51
N LEU A 15 41.16 -13.96 15.07
CA LEU A 15 41.35 -13.11 13.89
C LEU A 15 42.49 -12.10 14.16
N SER A 16 43.70 -12.41 13.70
CA SER A 16 44.79 -11.43 13.56
C SER A 16 45.05 -11.13 12.08
N ARG A 17 44.79 -9.87 11.72
CA ARG A 17 45.38 -9.07 10.63
C ARG A 17 45.31 -9.64 9.20
N ILE A 18 44.15 -9.43 8.56
CA ILE A 18 44.07 -9.27 7.11
C ILE A 18 44.48 -7.82 6.79
N GLN A 19 45.54 -7.63 5.99
CA GLN A 19 45.85 -6.33 5.39
C GLN A 19 44.73 -5.96 4.41
N PRO A 20 44.23 -4.71 4.41
CA PRO A 20 43.23 -4.29 3.44
C PRO A 20 43.84 -4.32 2.02
N PRO A 21 43.18 -4.96 1.04
CA PRO A 21 43.50 -4.69 -0.35
C PRO A 21 43.29 -3.19 -0.60
N ARG A 22 44.18 -2.60 -1.41
CA ARG A 22 44.10 -1.20 -1.85
C ARG A 22 42.82 -0.96 -2.67
N PHE A 23 41.69 -0.79 -2.01
CA PHE A 23 40.41 -0.36 -2.59
C PHE A 23 40.32 1.17 -2.58
N THR A 24 41.13 1.84 -3.40
CA THR A 24 41.06 3.30 -3.57
C THR A 24 41.27 3.75 -5.02
N ARG A 25 40.96 2.91 -6.02
CA ARG A 25 41.14 3.30 -7.44
C ARG A 25 39.99 2.95 -8.39
N TRP A 26 38.82 2.56 -7.89
CA TRP A 26 37.73 2.04 -8.74
C TRP A 26 36.40 2.81 -8.63
N LEU A 27 36.43 4.05 -8.13
CA LEU A 27 35.25 4.92 -8.04
C LEU A 27 35.27 6.10 -9.04
N ASP A 28 36.27 6.19 -9.92
CA ASP A 28 36.49 7.40 -10.74
C ASP A 28 35.89 7.34 -12.15
N ARG A 29 35.10 6.32 -12.51
CA ARG A 29 34.53 6.19 -13.88
C ARG A 29 33.12 5.58 -13.92
N MET A 30 32.17 6.18 -13.22
CA MET A 30 30.74 5.88 -13.42
C MET A 30 29.97 7.14 -13.77
N VAL A 31 29.12 7.04 -14.79
CA VAL A 31 28.18 8.08 -15.22
C VAL A 31 26.81 7.42 -15.40
N CYS A 32 25.75 8.06 -14.86
CA CYS A 32 24.37 7.59 -14.92
C CYS A 32 23.47 8.64 -15.61
N LEU A 33 22.55 8.21 -16.48
CA LEU A 33 21.54 9.04 -17.17
C LEU A 33 20.18 8.31 -17.28
N SER A 34 19.07 9.08 -17.31
CA SER A 34 17.66 8.61 -17.31
C SER A 34 16.87 9.22 -18.48
N VAL A 35 15.98 8.44 -19.13
CA VAL A 35 15.23 8.78 -20.36
C VAL A 35 13.79 8.25 -20.32
N PRO A 36 12.75 9.06 -20.64
CA PRO A 36 11.37 8.58 -20.84
C PRO A 36 11.14 7.81 -22.17
N ALA A 37 10.38 6.72 -22.12
CA ALA A 37 10.22 5.75 -23.20
C ALA A 37 9.34 6.17 -24.41
N ASP A 38 8.61 7.27 -24.34
CA ASP A 38 7.53 7.62 -25.28
C ASP A 38 7.98 8.41 -26.53
N ARG A 39 9.28 8.68 -26.71
CA ARG A 39 9.79 9.53 -27.81
C ARG A 39 10.99 8.97 -28.59
N LEU A 40 11.17 7.66 -28.63
CA LEU A 40 12.20 7.05 -29.48
C LEU A 40 11.73 6.99 -30.95
N CYS A 41 12.02 8.03 -31.74
CA CYS A 41 11.60 8.10 -33.14
C CYS A 41 12.39 7.14 -34.06
N ALA A 42 11.71 6.54 -35.05
CA ALA A 42 12.26 5.56 -35.99
C ALA A 42 13.50 6.04 -36.79
N GLU A 43 13.66 7.36 -36.94
CA GLU A 43 14.79 7.99 -37.62
C GLU A 43 16.10 7.87 -36.83
N ILE A 44 16.03 7.80 -35.50
CA ILE A 44 17.18 7.62 -34.60
C ILE A 44 17.66 6.16 -34.68
N ILE A 45 16.73 5.20 -34.68
CA ILE A 45 17.02 3.76 -34.80
C ILE A 45 17.67 3.46 -36.15
N SER A 46 17.14 4.01 -37.26
CA SER A 46 17.69 3.80 -38.60
C SER A 46 19.12 4.34 -38.76
N ARG A 47 19.48 5.43 -38.08
CA ARG A 47 20.84 5.99 -38.10
C ARG A 47 21.81 5.18 -37.24
N LEU A 48 21.39 4.70 -36.07
CA LEU A 48 22.20 3.84 -35.21
C LEU A 48 22.58 2.51 -35.89
N VAL A 49 21.62 1.90 -36.61
CA VAL A 49 21.87 0.68 -37.40
C VAL A 49 22.86 0.92 -38.56
N SER A 50 22.80 2.10 -39.21
CA SER A 50 23.72 2.45 -40.30
C SER A 50 25.18 2.69 -39.86
N MET A 51 25.43 2.83 -38.55
CA MET A 51 26.75 3.09 -37.97
C MET A 51 27.37 1.85 -37.30
N GLY A 52 26.80 0.66 -37.51
CA GLY A 52 27.33 -0.61 -37.02
C GLY A 52 26.93 -0.96 -35.57
N ALA A 53 26.03 -0.20 -34.96
CA ALA A 53 25.48 -0.54 -33.65
C ALA A 53 24.36 -1.60 -33.77
N THR A 54 24.37 -2.60 -32.90
CA THR A 54 23.26 -3.55 -32.78
C THR A 54 22.18 -2.92 -31.90
N ALA A 55 21.12 -2.37 -32.51
CA ALA A 55 20.00 -1.79 -31.77
C ALA A 55 19.06 -2.89 -31.29
N ILE A 56 18.85 -3.01 -29.97
CA ILE A 56 17.84 -3.90 -29.38
C ILE A 56 16.57 -3.08 -29.15
N SER A 57 15.52 -3.37 -29.91
CA SER A 57 14.17 -2.87 -29.62
C SER A 57 13.58 -3.70 -28.48
N LEU A 58 13.30 -3.07 -27.34
CA LEU A 58 12.52 -3.67 -26.26
C LEU A 58 11.09 -3.12 -26.33
N SER A 59 10.25 -3.76 -27.14
CA SER A 59 8.81 -3.74 -26.93
C SER A 59 8.41 -4.95 -26.07
N PRO A 60 7.48 -4.80 -25.12
CA PRO A 60 7.01 -5.91 -24.31
C PRO A 60 6.01 -6.81 -25.11
N PRO A 61 5.83 -8.10 -24.75
CA PRO A 61 6.57 -8.87 -23.75
C PRO A 61 6.95 -10.29 -24.22
N ALA A 62 8.22 -10.49 -24.54
CA ALA A 62 9.08 -11.57 -24.01
C ALA A 62 10.40 -11.63 -24.80
N PRO A 63 11.56 -11.64 -24.13
CA PRO A 63 12.75 -12.29 -24.69
C PRO A 63 13.01 -13.61 -23.98
N VAL A 64 13.05 -14.68 -24.78
CA VAL A 64 13.90 -15.84 -24.51
C VAL A 64 15.34 -15.34 -24.59
N VAL A 65 16.10 -15.43 -23.50
CA VAL A 65 17.55 -15.19 -23.54
C VAL A 65 18.19 -16.41 -24.21
N THR A 66 18.62 -16.25 -25.45
CA THR A 66 19.59 -17.18 -26.04
C THR A 66 20.95 -16.49 -25.95
N ALA A 67 21.86 -17.05 -25.15
CA ALA A 67 23.25 -16.62 -25.13
C ALA A 67 23.90 -16.94 -26.47
N ILE A 68 24.38 -15.92 -27.19
CA ILE A 68 25.25 -16.12 -28.35
C ILE A 68 26.69 -16.16 -27.81
N PRO A 69 27.46 -17.25 -28.03
CA PRO A 69 28.74 -17.48 -27.36
C PRO A 69 29.84 -16.43 -27.65
N GLU A 70 29.68 -15.55 -28.63
CA GLU A 70 30.74 -14.65 -29.09
C GLU A 70 30.65 -13.17 -28.62
N LEU A 71 29.77 -12.81 -27.68
CA LEU A 71 29.70 -11.44 -27.14
C LEU A 71 29.63 -11.44 -25.59
N GLN A 72 30.73 -11.07 -24.92
CA GLN A 72 30.88 -11.23 -23.46
C GLN A 72 30.57 -10.01 -22.58
N ASN A 73 30.29 -8.81 -23.09
CA ASN A 73 30.35 -7.60 -22.24
C ASN A 73 29.16 -6.63 -22.39
N ILE A 74 27.92 -7.08 -22.18
CA ILE A 74 26.76 -6.19 -22.05
C ILE A 74 25.93 -6.59 -20.83
N LEU A 75 25.73 -5.65 -19.90
CA LEU A 75 24.78 -5.80 -18.80
C LEU A 75 23.64 -4.80 -18.99
N CYS A 76 22.42 -5.30 -19.19
CA CYS A 76 21.22 -4.46 -19.31
C CYS A 76 20.39 -4.57 -18.03
N MET A 77 20.05 -3.43 -17.43
CA MET A 77 19.12 -3.36 -16.30
C MET A 77 17.95 -2.44 -16.65
N CYS A 78 16.73 -2.91 -16.36
CA CYS A 78 15.51 -2.21 -16.72
C CYS A 78 14.60 -2.07 -15.51
N ARG A 79 14.04 -0.87 -15.30
CA ARG A 79 12.92 -0.64 -14.38
C ARG A 79 11.92 0.31 -15.02
N ALA A 80 10.75 -0.24 -15.32
CA ALA A 80 9.40 0.35 -15.47
C ALA A 80 9.17 1.71 -16.18
N ASN A 81 10.19 2.46 -16.61
CA ASN A 81 10.12 3.60 -17.55
C ASN A 81 11.51 4.17 -17.95
N ASP A 82 12.62 3.60 -17.47
CA ASP A 82 13.98 4.00 -17.85
C ASP A 82 14.82 2.78 -18.29
N VAL A 83 15.58 2.94 -19.37
CA VAL A 83 16.57 1.97 -19.86
C VAL A 83 17.96 2.45 -19.49
N TRP A 84 18.76 1.60 -18.85
CA TRP A 84 20.14 1.91 -18.45
C TRP A 84 21.13 1.11 -19.31
N LEU A 85 22.10 1.80 -19.91
CA LEU A 85 23.18 1.22 -20.70
C LEU A 85 24.52 1.44 -19.99
N VAL A 86 25.29 0.36 -19.85
CA VAL A 86 26.65 0.38 -19.31
C VAL A 86 27.58 -0.13 -20.40
N ILE A 87 28.57 0.67 -20.78
CA ILE A 87 29.56 0.35 -21.82
C ILE A 87 30.95 0.41 -21.17
N GLU A 88 31.79 -0.59 -21.43
CA GLU A 88 33.19 -0.60 -21.03
C GLU A 88 34.10 -0.62 -22.28
N ASP A 89 34.93 0.42 -22.37
CA ASP A 89 36.09 0.75 -23.24
C ASP A 89 36.00 0.71 -24.79
N ASP A 90 36.01 1.94 -25.36
CA ASP A 90 36.39 2.48 -26.69
C ASP A 90 35.72 2.01 -28.01
N PRO A 91 35.51 2.93 -28.99
CA PRO A 91 34.69 4.14 -28.91
C PRO A 91 33.47 4.00 -29.85
N VAL A 92 32.31 4.56 -29.50
CA VAL A 92 31.36 5.22 -30.43
C VAL A 92 30.13 5.74 -29.64
N LEU A 93 30.01 7.06 -29.69
CA LEU A 93 28.83 7.94 -29.79
C LEU A 93 27.60 7.68 -28.87
N CYS A 94 27.45 8.54 -27.85
CA CYS A 94 26.20 8.76 -27.12
C CYS A 94 25.39 9.93 -27.73
N LEU A 95 24.07 9.78 -27.81
CA LEU A 95 23.09 10.79 -28.25
C LEU A 95 22.16 11.20 -27.09
N ALA A 96 21.71 12.46 -27.14
CA ALA A 96 21.24 13.33 -26.06
C ALA A 96 19.82 13.10 -25.51
N LEU A 97 19.53 13.80 -24.39
CA LEU A 97 18.18 14.10 -23.86
C LEU A 97 18.06 15.58 -23.47
N ASP A 98 16.91 16.17 -23.78
CA ASP A 98 16.54 17.59 -23.56
C ASP A 98 16.70 18.05 -22.09
N ALA A 99 16.95 19.33 -21.74
CA ALA A 99 17.11 20.54 -22.55
C ALA A 99 18.27 21.46 -22.08
N ASP A 100 19.12 21.07 -21.11
CA ASP A 100 20.14 21.99 -20.56
C ASP A 100 21.52 21.38 -20.24
N ALA A 101 21.84 20.15 -20.67
CA ALA A 101 23.21 19.64 -20.53
C ALA A 101 23.54 18.51 -21.52
N LEU A 102 24.69 18.61 -22.18
CA LEU A 102 25.30 17.49 -22.92
C LEU A 102 26.56 17.03 -22.17
N LEU A 103 26.65 15.73 -21.90
CA LEU A 103 27.86 15.11 -21.33
C LEU A 103 28.64 14.40 -22.44
N LEU A 104 29.89 14.82 -22.67
CA LEU A 104 30.81 14.13 -23.57
C LEU A 104 31.62 13.10 -22.79
N THR A 105 31.57 11.83 -23.19
CA THR A 105 32.45 10.79 -22.65
C THR A 105 33.46 10.35 -23.71
N GLY A 106 34.72 10.55 -23.38
CA GLY A 106 35.91 10.28 -24.18
C GLY A 106 37.08 11.05 -23.57
N THR A 107 38.32 10.83 -24.03
CA THR A 107 39.53 11.49 -23.52
C THR A 107 39.63 12.99 -23.88
N ALA A 108 38.52 13.72 -23.86
CA ALA A 108 38.47 15.14 -24.17
C ALA A 108 39.05 15.96 -23.02
N THR A 109 39.87 16.94 -23.35
CA THR A 109 40.51 17.87 -22.41
C THR A 109 39.83 19.24 -22.46
N GLU A 110 40.11 20.12 -21.48
CA GLU A 110 39.55 21.50 -21.49
C GLU A 110 39.89 22.29 -22.77
N GLU A 111 40.97 21.92 -23.47
CA GLU A 111 41.41 22.53 -24.73
C GLU A 111 40.51 22.17 -25.93
N ASP A 112 39.75 21.07 -25.85
CA ASP A 112 38.90 20.57 -26.94
C ASP A 112 37.48 21.20 -26.94
N LEU A 113 37.10 21.91 -25.86
CA LEU A 113 35.76 22.48 -25.68
C LEU A 113 35.35 23.50 -26.76
N PRO A 114 36.21 24.44 -27.20
CA PRO A 114 35.80 25.45 -28.16
C PRO A 114 35.40 24.85 -29.52
N ALA A 115 36.12 23.82 -29.97
CA ALA A 115 35.82 23.11 -31.22
C ALA A 115 34.53 22.27 -31.10
N ALA A 116 34.34 21.58 -29.96
CA ALA A 116 33.12 20.83 -29.69
C ALA A 116 31.88 21.74 -29.53
N GLN A 117 32.03 22.90 -28.89
CA GLN A 117 30.98 23.90 -28.71
C GLN A 117 30.60 24.59 -30.02
N ALA A 118 31.54 24.76 -30.95
CA ALA A 118 31.31 25.36 -32.27
C ALA A 118 30.58 24.42 -33.26
N ALA A 119 30.67 23.10 -33.05
CA ALA A 119 29.97 22.10 -33.84
C ALA A 119 28.50 21.88 -33.42
N LEU A 120 28.03 22.58 -32.39
CA LEU A 120 26.72 22.39 -31.77
C LEU A 120 25.85 23.68 -31.84
N PRO A 121 24.51 23.56 -31.86
CA PRO A 121 23.60 24.69 -31.78
C PRO A 121 23.84 25.57 -30.55
N ALA A 122 23.66 26.90 -30.68
CA ALA A 122 24.04 27.89 -29.67
C ALA A 122 23.38 27.75 -28.28
N HIS A 123 22.28 27.01 -28.17
CA HIS A 123 21.57 26.76 -26.92
C HIS A 123 22.10 25.54 -26.14
N ILE A 124 23.04 24.78 -26.70
CA ILE A 124 23.65 23.61 -26.05
C ILE A 124 24.99 24.01 -25.44
N ARG A 125 25.22 23.67 -24.16
CA ARG A 125 26.48 23.93 -23.44
C ARG A 125 27.26 22.64 -23.22
N VAL A 126 28.58 22.71 -23.42
CA VAL A 126 29.52 21.60 -23.19
C VAL A 126 30.45 21.94 -22.02
N GLY A 127 30.72 20.96 -21.16
CA GLY A 127 31.59 21.10 -19.97
C GLY A 127 32.40 19.83 -19.69
N VAL A 128 33.50 19.95 -18.91
CA VAL A 128 34.32 18.81 -18.43
C VAL A 128 34.09 18.60 -16.94
N LEU A 129 33.92 17.34 -16.52
CA LEU A 129 33.77 16.98 -15.11
C LEU A 129 35.13 16.70 -14.47
N THR A 130 35.41 17.35 -13.33
CA THR A 130 36.63 17.14 -12.54
C THR A 130 36.38 16.28 -11.29
N PRO A 131 37.42 15.70 -10.67
CA PRO A 131 37.31 14.56 -9.74
C PRO A 131 36.58 14.79 -8.41
N ASP A 132 36.15 16.01 -8.08
CA ASP A 132 35.65 16.36 -6.73
C ASP A 132 34.13 16.13 -6.53
N ILE A 133 33.53 15.25 -7.35
CA ILE A 133 32.14 14.79 -7.23
C ILE A 133 31.84 14.14 -5.87
N GLY A 134 32.87 13.59 -5.18
CA GLY A 134 32.73 12.98 -3.87
C GLY A 134 32.17 13.94 -2.80
N ALA A 135 32.45 15.24 -2.90
CA ALA A 135 31.90 16.26 -2.00
C ALA A 135 30.44 16.62 -2.32
N TYR A 136 30.06 16.59 -3.59
CA TYR A 136 28.70 16.88 -4.06
C TYR A 136 27.73 15.72 -3.76
N LEU A 137 28.17 14.47 -3.95
CA LEU A 137 27.38 13.28 -3.62
C LEU A 137 27.22 13.08 -2.11
N LYS A 138 28.25 13.38 -1.29
CA LYS A 138 28.14 13.32 0.18
C LYS A 138 27.10 14.29 0.75
N LYS A 139 26.91 15.46 0.14
CA LYS A 139 25.82 16.39 0.50
C LYS A 139 24.43 15.90 0.06
N SER A 140 24.35 15.06 -0.96
CA SER A 140 23.11 14.62 -1.59
C SER A 140 22.61 13.25 -1.10
N ILE A 141 23.49 12.42 -0.49
CA ILE A 141 23.20 11.08 0.06
C ILE A 141 22.49 11.12 1.43
N ALA A 142 22.02 12.28 1.89
CA ALA A 142 21.12 12.38 3.04
C ALA A 142 19.65 12.01 2.72
N ARG A 143 19.40 11.17 1.70
CA ARG A 143 18.07 10.59 1.42
C ARG A 143 18.09 9.05 1.55
N PRO A 144 17.05 8.42 2.10
CA PRO A 144 17.13 7.03 2.62
C PRO A 144 17.10 5.92 1.55
N ASP A 145 17.00 6.25 0.27
CA ASP A 145 16.47 5.32 -0.75
C ASP A 145 17.48 4.82 -1.79
N PHE A 146 18.78 4.96 -1.55
CA PHE A 146 19.83 4.47 -2.46
C PHE A 146 20.50 3.19 -1.94
N TYR A 147 20.59 2.16 -2.78
CA TYR A 147 21.40 0.97 -2.53
C TYR A 147 22.28 0.64 -3.75
N LEU A 148 23.57 0.40 -3.52
CA LEU A 148 24.53 -0.08 -4.52
C LEU A 148 24.84 -1.56 -4.23
N THR A 149 24.92 -2.43 -5.23
CA THR A 149 25.42 -3.81 -5.06
C THR A 149 26.39 -4.14 -6.19
N CYS A 150 27.61 -4.55 -5.82
CA CYS A 150 28.62 -5.07 -6.75
C CYS A 150 28.74 -6.59 -6.56
N LEU A 151 28.74 -7.35 -7.66
CA LEU A 151 29.01 -8.79 -7.64
C LEU A 151 30.50 -9.06 -7.95
N PRO A 152 31.17 -10.00 -7.25
CA PRO A 152 32.55 -10.33 -7.54
C PRO A 152 32.68 -11.31 -8.73
N ARG A 153 33.71 -11.09 -9.55
CA ARG A 153 34.09 -11.92 -10.70
C ARG A 153 34.69 -13.25 -10.19
N HIS A 154 34.19 -14.40 -10.64
CA HIS A 154 34.95 -15.66 -10.55
C HIS A 154 36.01 -15.65 -11.66
N THR A 155 37.29 -15.66 -11.29
CA THR A 155 38.40 -15.84 -12.24
C THR A 155 38.80 -17.30 -12.28
N SER A 156 38.56 -17.95 -13.42
CA SER A 156 39.17 -19.21 -13.80
C SER A 156 40.60 -18.95 -14.29
N GLU A 157 41.61 -19.12 -13.45
CA GLU A 157 42.99 -19.35 -13.91
C GLU A 157 43.85 -19.87 -12.75
N GLY A 158 44.29 -21.12 -12.88
CA GLY A 158 45.17 -21.77 -11.90
C GLY A 158 46.59 -21.20 -11.99
N LYS A 159 47.15 -20.83 -10.84
CA LYS A 159 48.59 -20.77 -10.56
C LYS A 159 48.78 -20.71 -9.03
N THR A 160 49.41 -21.75 -8.48
CA THR A 160 49.80 -21.87 -7.07
C THR A 160 50.97 -20.92 -6.77
N PRO A 161 50.94 -20.07 -5.71
CA PRO A 161 52.09 -19.24 -5.36
C PRO A 161 53.07 -20.02 -4.46
N VAL A 162 54.36 -19.96 -4.82
CA VAL A 162 55.51 -20.45 -4.06
C VAL A 162 55.92 -19.41 -3.01
N TYR A 163 56.31 -19.86 -1.81
CA TYR A 163 56.65 -19.03 -0.65
C TYR A 163 58.17 -18.84 -0.53
N HIS A 164 58.62 -17.62 -0.23
CA HIS A 164 59.96 -17.35 0.29
C HIS A 164 59.88 -16.41 1.51
N PRO A 165 60.44 -16.79 2.68
CA PRO A 165 60.48 -15.95 3.88
C PRO A 165 61.80 -15.18 3.93
N ASP A 166 61.78 -13.89 4.31
CA ASP A 166 62.86 -13.28 5.11
C ASP A 166 62.50 -11.83 5.53
N THR A 167 62.05 -11.69 6.79
CA THR A 167 62.33 -10.59 7.78
C THR A 167 61.86 -9.13 7.55
N PRO A 168 61.87 -8.25 8.58
CA PRO A 168 61.13 -8.30 9.84
C PRO A 168 60.38 -6.98 10.19
N ASP A 169 59.40 -7.07 11.09
CA ASP A 169 58.61 -5.95 11.66
C ASP A 169 59.49 -4.99 12.50
N PRO A 170 59.11 -3.69 12.62
CA PRO A 170 58.98 -3.15 13.98
C PRO A 170 57.80 -2.18 14.21
N VAL A 171 56.98 -2.56 15.19
CA VAL A 171 56.43 -1.81 16.34
C VAL A 171 56.46 -0.26 16.35
N GLY A 172 55.31 0.37 16.62
CA GLY A 172 55.25 1.49 17.59
C GLY A 172 54.26 2.66 17.32
N TYR A 173 53.46 2.95 18.36
CA TYR A 173 52.81 4.23 18.75
C TYR A 173 51.32 4.54 18.45
N ALA A 174 50.54 4.40 19.54
CA ALA A 174 49.45 5.24 20.09
C ALA A 174 48.15 5.47 19.26
N ALA A 175 46.95 5.03 19.69
CA ALA A 175 46.21 5.25 20.94
C ALA A 175 45.77 6.71 21.18
N SER A 176 44.65 7.13 20.57
CA SER A 176 43.53 7.81 21.24
C SER A 176 42.42 8.16 20.24
N ALA A 177 41.29 7.43 20.27
CA ALA A 177 39.95 7.87 19.82
C ALA A 177 39.00 6.65 19.84
N ALA A 178 38.89 6.00 21.01
CA ALA A 178 37.82 5.04 21.24
C ALA A 178 36.74 5.78 22.02
N HIS A 179 35.60 6.09 21.40
CA HIS A 179 34.29 6.24 22.05
C HIS A 179 33.20 6.10 20.97
N GLY A 180 32.39 5.04 21.07
CA GLY A 180 31.03 4.99 20.49
C GLY A 180 30.87 4.47 19.05
N PHE A 181 31.08 3.17 18.82
CA PHE A 181 30.39 2.45 17.73
C PHE A 181 29.92 1.09 18.25
N GLU A 182 28.66 1.01 18.67
CA GLU A 182 27.97 -0.26 18.87
C GLU A 182 27.89 -1.01 17.53
N LYS A 183 28.30 -2.28 17.54
CA LYS A 183 28.20 -3.20 16.42
C LYS A 183 26.74 -3.39 16.01
N LYS A 184 26.28 -2.69 14.96
CA LYS A 184 25.08 -3.10 14.22
C LYS A 184 25.29 -4.53 13.70
N ARG A 185 24.56 -5.49 14.26
CA ARG A 185 24.39 -6.83 13.68
C ARG A 185 23.92 -6.64 12.22
N GLN A 186 24.72 -7.11 11.27
CA GLN A 186 24.35 -7.16 9.86
C GLN A 186 23.07 -8.00 9.74
N GLN A 187 21.95 -7.38 9.36
CA GLN A 187 20.77 -8.11 8.95
C GLN A 187 21.10 -8.86 7.65
N PRO A 188 20.70 -10.14 7.50
CA PRO A 188 20.89 -10.86 6.25
C PRO A 188 20.16 -10.12 5.10
N PRO A 189 20.65 -10.20 3.85
CA PRO A 189 19.97 -9.62 2.70
C PRO A 189 18.54 -10.12 2.62
N ARG A 190 17.57 -9.21 2.44
CA ARG A 190 16.17 -9.58 2.26
C ARG A 190 16.06 -10.49 1.02
N PRO A 191 15.41 -11.66 1.12
CA PRO A 191 15.26 -12.55 -0.03
C PRO A 191 14.48 -11.82 -1.14
N PHE A 192 14.92 -11.98 -2.39
CA PHE A 192 14.20 -11.49 -3.56
C PHE A 192 12.83 -12.20 -3.60
N LEU A 193 11.75 -11.47 -3.31
CA LEU A 193 10.40 -12.04 -3.35
C LEU A 193 9.93 -12.07 -4.80
N PRO A 194 9.52 -13.23 -5.33
CA PRO A 194 9.05 -13.31 -6.71
C PRO A 194 7.79 -12.44 -6.89
N CYS A 195 7.81 -11.59 -7.91
CA CYS A 195 6.63 -10.92 -8.43
C CYS A 195 5.70 -11.97 -9.05
N TRP A 196 4.40 -11.68 -9.14
CA TRP A 196 3.49 -12.57 -9.86
C TRP A 196 3.80 -12.53 -11.37
N SER A 197 4.13 -13.69 -11.95
CA SER A 197 4.46 -13.83 -13.37
C SER A 197 3.32 -14.45 -14.18
N GLY A 198 2.38 -15.13 -13.52
CA GLY A 198 1.18 -15.70 -14.11
C GLY A 198 -0.04 -15.45 -13.24
N GLU A 199 -1.09 -14.89 -13.83
CA GLU A 199 -2.37 -14.59 -13.16
C GLU A 199 -2.98 -15.83 -12.51
N PHE A 200 -3.12 -16.92 -13.27
CA PHE A 200 -3.74 -18.15 -12.78
C PHE A 200 -2.93 -18.83 -11.67
N ASP A 201 -1.61 -18.69 -11.67
CA ASP A 201 -0.75 -19.23 -10.61
C ASP A 201 -0.99 -18.46 -9.30
N LEU A 202 -1.08 -17.13 -9.41
CA LEU A 202 -1.43 -16.28 -8.30
C LEU A 202 -2.83 -16.61 -7.78
N ILE A 203 -3.85 -16.71 -8.65
CA ILE A 203 -5.22 -17.06 -8.25
C ILE A 203 -5.24 -18.39 -7.48
N ARG A 204 -4.57 -19.44 -7.99
CA ARG A 204 -4.50 -20.73 -7.27
C ARG A 204 -3.88 -20.60 -5.89
N ASP A 205 -2.86 -19.77 -5.75
CA ASP A 205 -2.20 -19.48 -4.48
C ASP A 205 -3.09 -18.69 -3.52
N LEU A 206 -3.85 -17.71 -4.02
CA LEU A 206 -4.81 -16.93 -3.25
C LEU A 206 -5.99 -17.77 -2.76
N LEU A 207 -6.53 -18.65 -3.62
CA LEU A 207 -7.61 -19.57 -3.25
C LEU A 207 -7.16 -20.58 -2.18
N LYS A 208 -5.90 -21.04 -2.23
CA LYS A 208 -5.31 -21.86 -1.15
C LYS A 208 -5.20 -21.09 0.17
N THR A 209 -4.83 -19.81 0.12
CA THR A 209 -4.80 -18.94 1.30
C THR A 209 -6.19 -18.72 1.88
N ALA A 210 -7.22 -18.56 1.03
CA ALA A 210 -8.62 -18.48 1.44
C ALA A 210 -9.13 -19.79 2.08
N GLY A 211 -8.51 -20.92 1.77
CA GLY A 211 -8.74 -22.17 2.48
C GLY A 211 -10.21 -22.57 2.53
N SER A 212 -10.78 -22.62 3.73
CA SER A 212 -12.14 -23.12 3.90
C SER A 212 -13.21 -22.17 3.35
N VAL A 213 -12.97 -20.85 3.27
CA VAL A 213 -14.01 -19.88 2.83
C VAL A 213 -14.23 -19.85 1.33
N SER A 214 -13.28 -20.35 0.54
CA SER A 214 -13.38 -20.52 -0.92
C SER A 214 -13.92 -21.90 -1.34
N GLY A 215 -14.27 -22.77 -0.38
CA GLY A 215 -14.87 -24.08 -0.66
C GLY A 215 -16.39 -24.04 -0.91
N PRO A 216 -16.99 -25.16 -1.32
CA PRO A 216 -18.44 -25.27 -1.50
C PRO A 216 -19.19 -25.02 -0.18
N HIS A 217 -20.35 -24.39 -0.27
CA HIS A 217 -21.24 -24.12 0.86
C HIS A 217 -22.69 -24.38 0.43
N PRO A 218 -23.64 -24.73 1.33
CA PRO A 218 -25.03 -24.95 0.94
C PRO A 218 -25.65 -23.82 0.11
N SER A 219 -25.33 -22.56 0.41
CA SER A 219 -25.78 -21.38 -0.36
C SER A 219 -24.91 -21.06 -1.59
N LEU A 220 -23.71 -21.65 -1.70
CA LEU A 220 -22.73 -21.43 -2.77
C LEU A 220 -22.12 -22.78 -3.21
N PRO A 221 -22.90 -23.65 -3.89
CA PRO A 221 -22.45 -24.98 -4.29
C PRO A 221 -21.29 -24.99 -5.29
N VAL A 222 -21.21 -23.98 -6.18
CA VAL A 222 -20.03 -23.77 -7.04
C VAL A 222 -19.36 -22.48 -6.55
N PRO A 223 -18.25 -22.59 -5.79
CA PRO A 223 -17.53 -21.44 -5.25
C PRO A 223 -16.46 -20.94 -6.24
N ALA A 224 -15.55 -20.09 -5.76
CA ALA A 224 -14.41 -19.63 -6.53
C ALA A 224 -13.55 -20.80 -7.07
N GLY A 225 -13.17 -20.75 -8.35
CA GLY A 225 -12.35 -21.76 -9.01
C GLY A 225 -12.93 -22.31 -10.32
N ASP A 226 -14.17 -21.95 -10.65
CA ASP A 226 -14.84 -22.19 -11.92
C ASP A 226 -15.05 -20.86 -12.68
N ASP A 227 -15.54 -20.90 -13.92
CA ASP A 227 -15.81 -19.71 -14.75
C ASP A 227 -16.86 -18.77 -14.12
N ALA A 228 -17.80 -19.35 -13.36
CA ALA A 228 -18.82 -18.61 -12.64
C ALA A 228 -19.21 -19.32 -11.36
N ALA A 229 -19.57 -18.53 -10.34
CA ALA A 229 -20.13 -19.07 -9.12
C ALA A 229 -21.62 -19.39 -9.28
N LEU A 230 -22.07 -20.49 -8.66
CA LEU A 230 -23.48 -20.82 -8.53
C LEU A 230 -23.93 -20.49 -7.12
N VAL A 231 -24.69 -19.40 -6.98
CA VAL A 231 -25.39 -19.04 -5.74
C VAL A 231 -26.78 -19.69 -5.78
N ARG A 232 -27.19 -20.36 -4.69
CA ARG A 232 -28.57 -20.88 -4.60
C ARG A 232 -29.56 -19.72 -4.59
N PRO A 233 -30.80 -19.92 -5.07
CA PRO A 233 -31.83 -18.89 -4.98
C PRO A 233 -31.99 -18.37 -3.54
N LEU A 234 -31.87 -17.06 -3.39
CA LEU A 234 -32.10 -16.33 -2.15
C LEU A 234 -33.53 -15.81 -2.12
N ALA A 235 -34.16 -15.74 -0.95
CA ALA A 235 -35.55 -15.30 -0.82
C ALA A 235 -35.69 -13.77 -0.94
N CYS A 236 -34.75 -13.05 -0.32
CA CYS A 236 -34.67 -11.59 -0.26
C CYS A 236 -33.21 -11.17 -0.48
N PRO A 237 -32.67 -11.25 -1.71
CA PRO A 237 -31.27 -10.90 -1.96
C PRO A 237 -31.02 -9.41 -1.71
N VAL A 238 -29.98 -9.10 -0.93
CA VAL A 238 -29.44 -7.76 -0.74
C VAL A 238 -28.04 -7.72 -1.32
N ILE A 239 -27.74 -6.71 -2.14
CA ILE A 239 -26.48 -6.61 -2.87
C ILE A 239 -25.89 -5.22 -2.65
N SER A 240 -24.61 -5.17 -2.32
CA SER A 240 -23.84 -3.92 -2.28
C SER A 240 -22.48 -4.08 -2.94
N THR A 241 -21.83 -2.95 -3.21
CA THR A 241 -20.45 -2.89 -3.68
C THR A 241 -19.71 -1.74 -3.02
N ASP A 242 -18.46 -2.00 -2.64
CA ASP A 242 -17.55 -1.02 -2.06
C ASP A 242 -16.18 -1.11 -2.75
N SER A 243 -15.43 -0.02 -2.74
CA SER A 243 -14.14 0.10 -3.40
C SER A 243 -13.07 0.63 -2.44
N GLN A 244 -11.97 -0.11 -2.34
CA GLN A 244 -10.79 0.31 -1.59
C GLN A 244 -9.65 0.62 -2.55
N ARG A 245 -8.96 1.73 -2.33
CA ARG A 245 -7.97 2.29 -3.25
C ARG A 245 -6.77 2.84 -2.49
N GLU A 246 -5.58 2.41 -2.87
CA GLU A 246 -4.33 2.94 -2.32
C GLU A 246 -4.21 4.45 -2.56
N GLN A 247 -3.76 5.19 -1.53
CA GLN A 247 -3.67 6.66 -1.47
C GLN A 247 -5.03 7.39 -1.40
N VAL A 248 -6.14 6.66 -1.34
CA VAL A 248 -7.48 7.24 -1.12
C VAL A 248 -8.04 6.76 0.21
N HIS A 249 -8.17 5.44 0.37
CA HIS A 249 -8.78 4.83 1.56
C HIS A 249 -7.73 4.25 2.54
N PHE A 250 -6.54 3.94 2.02
CA PHE A 250 -5.43 3.42 2.81
C PHE A 250 -4.10 3.79 2.19
N ARG A 251 -3.02 3.67 2.97
CA ARG A 251 -1.64 3.67 2.47
C ARG A 251 -0.86 2.48 3.02
N LEU A 252 0.09 1.98 2.24
CA LEU A 252 0.91 0.82 2.59
C LEU A 252 1.88 1.08 3.76
N ASP A 253 2.14 2.34 4.09
CA ASP A 253 2.90 2.75 5.28
C ASP A 253 2.00 2.97 6.51
N TRP A 254 0.70 3.16 6.32
CA TRP A 254 -0.27 3.25 7.41
C TRP A 254 -0.69 1.88 7.91
N GLN A 255 -1.02 0.96 6.99
CA GLN A 255 -1.60 -0.34 7.32
C GLN A 255 -0.79 -1.48 6.72
N THR A 256 -0.75 -2.59 7.45
CA THR A 256 -0.33 -3.88 6.92
C THR A 256 -1.33 -4.37 5.86
N LEU A 257 -0.90 -5.27 4.99
CA LEU A 257 -1.78 -5.83 3.95
C LEU A 257 -2.91 -6.67 4.56
N GLU A 258 -2.64 -7.35 5.67
CA GLU A 258 -3.62 -8.06 6.47
C GLU A 258 -4.70 -7.12 7.02
N GLU A 259 -4.31 -5.94 7.53
CA GLU A 259 -5.26 -4.91 7.99
C GLU A 259 -6.08 -4.34 6.83
N ILE A 260 -5.44 -4.03 5.69
CA ILE A 260 -6.12 -3.54 4.48
C ILE A 260 -7.17 -4.54 3.99
N GLY A 261 -6.78 -5.82 3.89
CA GLY A 261 -7.68 -6.88 3.44
C GLY A 261 -8.86 -7.10 4.39
N PHE A 262 -8.62 -7.03 5.70
CA PHE A 262 -9.67 -7.14 6.70
C PHE A 262 -10.64 -5.94 6.65
N LYS A 263 -10.11 -4.71 6.66
CA LYS A 263 -10.90 -3.47 6.60
C LYS A 263 -11.75 -3.40 5.33
N ALA A 264 -11.21 -3.82 4.19
CA ALA A 264 -11.94 -3.81 2.92
C ALA A 264 -13.21 -4.68 2.94
N VAL A 265 -13.13 -5.86 3.55
CA VAL A 265 -14.29 -6.74 3.72
C VAL A 265 -15.28 -6.15 4.73
N VAL A 266 -14.79 -5.58 5.84
CA VAL A 266 -15.64 -4.90 6.83
C VAL A 266 -16.45 -3.77 6.20
N ALA A 267 -15.79 -2.91 5.42
CA ALA A 267 -16.43 -1.79 4.73
C ALA A 267 -17.61 -2.27 3.86
N ALA A 268 -17.35 -3.23 2.98
CA ALA A 268 -18.38 -3.79 2.10
C ALA A 268 -19.52 -4.50 2.87
N LEU A 269 -19.20 -5.20 3.96
CA LEU A 269 -20.23 -5.91 4.75
C LEU A 269 -21.02 -4.98 5.69
N SER A 270 -20.52 -3.78 5.98
CA SER A 270 -21.22 -2.76 6.77
C SER A 270 -22.58 -2.40 6.15
N ASP A 271 -22.65 -2.28 4.82
CA ASP A 271 -23.90 -2.08 4.08
C ASP A 271 -24.93 -3.20 4.29
N LEU A 272 -24.46 -4.46 4.35
CA LEU A 272 -25.35 -5.60 4.62
C LEU A 272 -25.85 -5.57 6.07
N ALA A 273 -24.99 -5.18 7.02
CA ALA A 273 -25.40 -5.00 8.41
C ALA A 273 -26.47 -3.91 8.54
N ALA A 274 -26.28 -2.78 7.87
CA ALA A 274 -27.26 -1.69 7.80
C ALA A 274 -28.59 -2.10 7.15
N SER A 275 -28.57 -3.13 6.30
CA SER A 275 -29.75 -3.70 5.63
C SER A 275 -30.35 -4.92 6.35
N PHE A 276 -29.83 -5.29 7.53
CA PHE A 276 -30.20 -6.49 8.28
C PHE A 276 -30.09 -7.79 7.47
N ALA A 277 -29.15 -7.85 6.52
CA ALA A 277 -28.95 -9.00 5.65
C ALA A 277 -27.80 -9.88 6.16
N ASP A 278 -28.03 -11.18 6.27
CA ASP A 278 -26.98 -12.14 6.62
C ASP A 278 -26.01 -12.31 5.44
N PRO A 279 -24.69 -12.20 5.63
CA PRO A 279 -23.72 -12.37 4.54
C PRO A 279 -23.81 -13.76 3.91
N VAL A 280 -23.83 -13.82 2.57
CA VAL A 280 -23.85 -15.08 1.81
C VAL A 280 -22.53 -15.28 1.08
N ALA A 281 -22.18 -14.35 0.21
CA ALA A 281 -21.00 -14.45 -0.62
C ALA A 281 -20.42 -13.06 -0.94
N LEU A 282 -19.11 -13.03 -1.12
CA LEU A 282 -18.34 -11.86 -1.49
C LEU A 282 -17.48 -12.18 -2.72
N PHE A 283 -17.42 -11.26 -3.68
CA PHE A 283 -16.58 -11.34 -4.88
C PHE A 283 -15.59 -10.17 -4.88
N ILE A 284 -14.36 -10.40 -5.34
CA ILE A 284 -13.30 -9.38 -5.29
C ILE A 284 -12.59 -9.23 -6.63
N ASN A 285 -12.60 -8.04 -7.20
CA ASN A 285 -11.67 -7.68 -8.26
C ASN A 285 -10.44 -6.99 -7.66
N LEU A 286 -9.28 -7.63 -7.79
CA LEU A 286 -8.01 -7.09 -7.37
C LEU A 286 -7.29 -6.42 -8.53
N THR A 287 -6.90 -5.17 -8.34
CA THR A 287 -5.90 -4.51 -9.19
C THR A 287 -4.57 -4.51 -8.46
N LEU A 288 -3.54 -5.13 -9.04
CA LEU A 288 -2.22 -5.27 -8.44
C LEU A 288 -1.14 -4.59 -9.28
N PRO A 289 -0.21 -3.83 -8.66
CA PRO A 289 1.03 -3.42 -9.32
C PRO A 289 1.83 -4.64 -9.81
N ARG A 290 2.52 -4.51 -10.95
CA ARG A 290 3.44 -5.58 -11.43
C ARG A 290 4.54 -5.93 -10.43
N ALA A 291 4.98 -4.95 -9.64
CA ALA A 291 6.00 -5.13 -8.61
C ALA A 291 5.45 -5.73 -7.30
N PHE A 292 4.13 -5.93 -7.19
CA PHE A 292 3.52 -6.55 -6.02
C PHE A 292 3.95 -8.03 -5.97
N SER A 293 4.48 -8.48 -4.84
CA SER A 293 4.93 -9.87 -4.72
C SER A 293 3.78 -10.83 -4.42
N VAL A 294 3.95 -12.11 -4.77
CA VAL A 294 2.99 -13.17 -4.40
C VAL A 294 2.81 -13.24 -2.88
N VAL A 295 3.88 -13.02 -2.11
CA VAL A 295 3.82 -12.99 -0.64
C VAL A 295 2.96 -11.84 -0.14
N GLN A 296 3.07 -10.65 -0.73
CA GLN A 296 2.21 -9.51 -0.39
C GLN A 296 0.74 -9.81 -0.71
N ALA A 297 0.46 -10.39 -1.88
CA ALA A 297 -0.91 -10.77 -2.26
C ALA A 297 -1.51 -11.81 -1.29
N LYS A 298 -0.72 -12.80 -0.86
CA LYS A 298 -1.14 -13.76 0.17
C LYS A 298 -1.43 -13.08 1.51
N LYS A 299 -0.62 -12.12 1.95
CA LYS A 299 -0.88 -11.36 3.18
C LYS A 299 -2.21 -10.59 3.13
N LEU A 300 -2.48 -9.94 1.99
CA LEU A 300 -3.77 -9.29 1.75
C LEU A 300 -4.93 -10.30 1.87
N TYR A 301 -4.78 -11.46 1.24
CA TYR A 301 -5.78 -12.53 1.33
C TYR A 301 -5.91 -13.15 2.72
N THR A 302 -4.87 -13.20 3.54
CA THR A 302 -4.98 -13.60 4.95
C THR A 302 -5.92 -12.66 5.71
N GLY A 303 -5.81 -11.35 5.47
CA GLY A 303 -6.72 -10.35 6.04
C GLY A 303 -8.18 -10.54 5.61
N ILE A 304 -8.38 -10.69 4.29
CA ILE A 304 -9.70 -10.94 3.67
C ILE A 304 -10.32 -12.21 4.26
N THR A 305 -9.55 -13.31 4.29
CA THR A 305 -9.99 -14.62 4.79
C THR A 305 -10.44 -14.52 6.24
N ARG A 306 -9.64 -13.87 7.09
CA ARG A 306 -10.00 -13.66 8.49
C ARG A 306 -11.31 -12.89 8.66
N ALA A 307 -11.57 -11.88 7.83
CA ALA A 307 -12.83 -11.14 7.86
C ALA A 307 -14.00 -12.00 7.37
N LEU A 308 -13.83 -12.74 6.28
CA LEU A 308 -14.85 -13.65 5.76
C LEU A 308 -15.23 -14.74 6.78
N GLU A 309 -14.23 -15.34 7.44
CA GLU A 309 -14.47 -16.30 8.53
C GLU A 309 -15.21 -15.67 9.70
N HIS A 310 -14.80 -14.45 10.11
CA HIS A 310 -15.41 -13.74 11.23
C HIS A 310 -16.91 -13.45 11.00
N TYR A 311 -17.29 -13.06 9.78
CA TYR A 311 -18.66 -12.74 9.41
C TYR A 311 -19.42 -13.90 8.75
N ALA A 312 -18.87 -15.12 8.78
CA ALA A 312 -19.44 -16.30 8.13
C ALA A 312 -19.80 -16.11 6.64
N CYS A 313 -19.05 -15.26 5.93
CA CYS A 313 -19.24 -14.96 4.52
C CYS A 313 -18.34 -15.85 3.64
N ARG A 314 -18.80 -16.21 2.45
CA ARG A 314 -18.06 -17.08 1.52
C ARG A 314 -17.33 -16.27 0.45
N LEU A 315 -16.18 -16.76 -0.02
CA LEU A 315 -15.54 -16.19 -1.21
C LEU A 315 -16.18 -16.80 -2.46
N GLY A 316 -17.00 -15.99 -3.14
CA GLY A 316 -17.72 -16.35 -4.36
C GLY A 316 -16.83 -16.43 -5.60
N GLY A 317 -15.80 -15.59 -5.68
CA GLY A 317 -14.93 -15.50 -6.85
C GLY A 317 -14.37 -14.10 -7.01
N GLY A 318 -13.94 -13.77 -8.23
CA GLY A 318 -13.36 -12.46 -8.49
C GLY A 318 -12.46 -12.44 -9.72
N ASN A 319 -11.68 -11.37 -9.83
CA ASN A 319 -10.75 -11.13 -10.92
C ASN A 319 -9.40 -10.62 -10.38
N VAL A 320 -8.30 -10.91 -11.07
CA VAL A 320 -7.00 -10.29 -10.80
C VAL A 320 -6.52 -9.59 -12.06
N SER A 321 -6.21 -8.31 -11.98
CA SER A 321 -5.68 -7.52 -13.09
C SER A 321 -4.44 -6.74 -12.70
N SER A 322 -3.61 -6.41 -13.69
CA SER A 322 -2.49 -5.49 -13.48
C SER A 322 -2.97 -4.04 -13.47
N GLY A 323 -2.42 -3.23 -12.59
CA GLY A 323 -2.61 -1.77 -12.62
C GLY A 323 -1.44 -1.02 -11.98
N ASN A 324 -1.58 0.29 -11.81
CA ASN A 324 -0.51 1.14 -11.28
C ASN A 324 -0.43 1.12 -9.75
N ARG A 325 -1.55 0.88 -9.07
CA ARG A 325 -1.69 0.90 -7.60
C ARG A 325 -2.56 -0.25 -7.12
N LEU A 326 -2.47 -0.58 -5.83
CA LEU A 326 -3.34 -1.57 -5.23
C LEU A 326 -4.78 -1.06 -5.18
N GLY A 327 -5.71 -1.85 -5.71
CA GLY A 327 -7.15 -1.59 -5.65
C GLY A 327 -7.93 -2.86 -5.39
N LEU A 328 -9.01 -2.74 -4.63
CA LEU A 328 -9.95 -3.82 -4.35
C LEU A 328 -11.35 -3.31 -4.65
N ASP A 329 -12.08 -4.00 -5.52
CA ASP A 329 -13.51 -3.81 -5.74
C ASP A 329 -14.25 -5.00 -5.19
N LEU A 330 -15.10 -4.77 -4.20
CA LEU A 330 -15.81 -5.82 -3.48
C LEU A 330 -17.28 -5.76 -3.87
N PHE A 331 -17.86 -6.94 -4.10
CA PHE A 331 -19.28 -7.12 -4.34
C PHE A 331 -19.79 -8.11 -3.32
N VAL A 332 -20.83 -7.75 -2.59
CA VAL A 332 -21.36 -8.58 -1.51
C VAL A 332 -22.81 -8.91 -1.78
N ILE A 333 -23.17 -10.15 -1.47
CA ILE A 333 -24.54 -10.66 -1.52
C ILE A 333 -24.89 -11.13 -0.11
N GLY A 334 -26.02 -10.66 0.39
CA GLY A 334 -26.64 -11.10 1.63
C GLY A 334 -28.06 -11.61 1.41
N GLU A 335 -28.56 -12.36 2.38
CA GLU A 335 -29.95 -12.79 2.48
C GLU A 335 -30.65 -11.92 3.53
N GLY A 336 -31.57 -11.07 3.07
CA GLY A 336 -32.44 -10.30 3.95
C GLY A 336 -33.50 -11.19 4.62
N ARG A 337 -33.95 -10.79 5.80
CA ARG A 337 -35.00 -11.52 6.53
C ARG A 337 -36.42 -11.04 6.23
N GLN A 338 -36.53 -9.87 5.63
CA GLN A 338 -37.79 -9.22 5.30
C GLN A 338 -37.82 -8.86 3.82
N GLN A 339 -39.03 -8.87 3.23
CA GLN A 339 -39.24 -8.46 1.83
C GLN A 339 -38.90 -6.98 1.61
N GLN A 340 -38.96 -6.17 2.67
CA GLN A 340 -38.54 -4.77 2.66
C GLN A 340 -37.47 -4.59 3.74
N PRO A 341 -36.18 -4.52 3.38
CA PRO A 341 -35.14 -4.18 4.34
C PRO A 341 -35.33 -2.76 4.89
N PRO A 342 -34.72 -2.43 6.04
CA PRO A 342 -34.66 -1.05 6.48
C PRO A 342 -34.03 -0.18 5.39
N HIS A 343 -34.50 1.05 5.28
CA HIS A 343 -34.01 1.98 4.25
C HIS A 343 -33.98 3.41 4.78
N ARG A 344 -33.10 4.22 4.18
CA ARG A 344 -32.83 5.62 4.57
C ARG A 344 -34.09 6.51 4.59
N GLY A 345 -35.07 6.20 3.76
CA GLY A 345 -36.34 6.95 3.65
C GLY A 345 -37.36 6.64 4.76
N GLY A 346 -37.06 5.71 5.68
CA GLY A 346 -37.98 5.30 6.74
C GLY A 346 -38.11 6.29 7.90
N ALA A 347 -37.24 7.31 7.97
CA ALA A 347 -37.23 8.28 9.06
C ALA A 347 -38.52 9.11 9.13
N ARG A 348 -39.03 9.35 10.34
CA ARG A 348 -40.28 10.10 10.56
C ARG A 348 -40.05 11.30 11.45
N ILE A 349 -40.84 12.36 11.22
CA ILE A 349 -40.83 13.55 12.08
C ILE A 349 -41.14 13.12 13.52
N GLY A 350 -40.31 13.57 14.46
CA GLY A 350 -40.39 13.24 15.88
C GLY A 350 -39.51 12.06 16.31
N ASP A 351 -38.97 11.27 15.38
CA ASP A 351 -38.04 10.19 15.71
C ASP A 351 -36.76 10.75 16.34
N GLN A 352 -36.22 10.01 17.31
CA GLN A 352 -34.84 10.17 17.76
C GLN A 352 -33.90 9.62 16.68
N VAL A 353 -32.79 10.31 16.47
CA VAL A 353 -31.67 9.83 15.63
C VAL A 353 -30.57 9.35 16.55
N CYS A 354 -30.11 8.11 16.36
CA CYS A 354 -29.19 7.42 17.25
C CYS A 354 -28.06 6.73 16.48
N VAL A 355 -26.95 6.48 17.17
CA VAL A 355 -25.81 5.69 16.64
C VAL A 355 -25.48 4.52 17.56
N THR A 356 -24.88 3.45 17.02
CA THR A 356 -24.64 2.19 17.77
C THR A 356 -23.38 2.15 18.62
N GLY A 357 -22.44 3.07 18.43
CA GLY A 357 -21.16 3.04 19.13
C GLY A 357 -20.41 4.36 19.01
N PRO A 358 -19.21 4.46 19.61
CA PRO A 358 -18.41 5.66 19.56
C PRO A 358 -18.01 5.98 18.12
N ILE A 359 -18.36 7.17 17.65
CA ILE A 359 -18.01 7.68 16.32
C ILE A 359 -16.86 8.70 16.41
N GLY A 360 -16.24 8.99 15.27
CA GLY A 360 -15.10 9.90 15.12
C GLY A 360 -13.75 9.31 15.53
N LEU A 361 -13.72 8.06 16.02
CA LEU A 361 -12.49 7.39 16.45
C LEU A 361 -11.58 7.08 15.26
N ALA A 362 -12.17 6.58 14.16
CA ALA A 362 -11.43 6.25 12.96
C ALA A 362 -10.77 7.51 12.37
N ARG A 363 -11.49 8.63 12.32
CA ARG A 363 -10.93 9.92 11.85
C ARG A 363 -9.78 10.41 12.70
N ALA A 364 -9.87 10.29 14.02
CA ALA A 364 -8.77 10.65 14.91
C ALA A 364 -7.56 9.71 14.71
N GLY A 365 -7.80 8.40 14.52
CA GLY A 365 -6.77 7.42 14.21
C GLY A 365 -6.04 7.71 12.90
N LEU A 366 -6.78 8.08 11.86
CA LEU A 366 -6.23 8.53 10.59
C LEU A 366 -5.36 9.78 10.80
N CYS A 367 -5.85 10.76 11.55
CA CYS A 367 -5.07 11.97 11.85
C CYS A 367 -3.76 11.64 12.59
N CYS A 368 -3.75 10.63 13.47
CA CYS A 368 -2.53 10.15 14.10
C CYS A 368 -1.54 9.56 13.09
N LEU A 369 -2.02 8.80 12.10
CA LEU A 369 -1.18 8.21 11.05
C LEU A 369 -0.65 9.25 10.06
N GLU A 370 -1.49 10.22 9.68
CA GLU A 370 -1.14 11.31 8.75
C GLU A 370 -0.07 12.24 9.33
N ASN A 371 -0.13 12.51 10.64
CA ASN A 371 0.70 13.51 11.32
C ASN A 371 1.70 12.88 12.30
N GLU A 372 1.86 11.56 12.27
CA GLU A 372 2.76 10.79 13.12
C GLU A 372 2.58 11.08 14.63
N ILE A 373 1.34 11.28 15.08
CA ILE A 373 1.02 11.62 16.48
C ILE A 373 1.04 10.33 17.33
N PRO A 374 1.96 10.19 18.30
CA PRO A 374 2.06 8.99 19.13
C PRO A 374 1.05 9.02 20.28
N GLY A 375 0.90 7.88 20.99
CA GLY A 375 0.18 7.81 22.26
C GLY A 375 -1.33 7.53 22.17
N PHE A 376 -1.84 7.26 20.97
CA PHE A 376 -3.26 6.92 20.73
C PHE A 376 -3.44 5.59 19.96
N PRO A 377 -2.86 4.47 20.43
CA PRO A 377 -2.96 3.19 19.73
C PRO A 377 -4.42 2.74 19.53
N GLU A 378 -5.33 3.08 20.44
CA GLU A 378 -6.76 2.78 20.35
C GLU A 378 -7.47 3.51 19.20
N LEU A 379 -7.08 4.75 18.90
CA LEU A 379 -7.64 5.53 17.79
C LEU A 379 -7.12 4.98 16.46
N VAL A 380 -5.81 4.73 16.39
CA VAL A 380 -5.19 4.07 15.23
C VAL A 380 -5.81 2.70 14.99
N HIS A 381 -6.09 1.93 16.04
CA HIS A 381 -6.79 0.65 15.94
C HIS A 381 -8.20 0.80 15.35
N ALA A 382 -8.97 1.80 15.80
CA ALA A 382 -10.32 2.06 15.28
C ALA A 382 -10.32 2.30 13.76
N PHE A 383 -9.34 3.05 13.24
CA PHE A 383 -9.18 3.25 11.80
C PHE A 383 -8.77 1.98 11.03
N LYS A 384 -7.85 1.20 11.60
CA LYS A 384 -7.21 0.07 10.89
C LYS A 384 -8.06 -1.19 10.86
N THR A 385 -8.84 -1.42 11.90
CA THR A 385 -9.63 -2.64 12.12
C THR A 385 -11.01 -2.28 12.65
N PRO A 386 -11.86 -1.64 11.83
CA PRO A 386 -13.25 -1.38 12.21
C PRO A 386 -14.06 -2.68 12.29
N THR A 387 -15.30 -2.57 12.76
CA THR A 387 -16.23 -3.71 12.91
C THR A 387 -17.56 -3.40 12.22
N ALA A 388 -17.98 -4.25 11.28
CA ALA A 388 -19.33 -4.20 10.73
C ALA A 388 -20.32 -4.66 11.81
N ARG A 389 -21.29 -3.80 12.16
CA ARG A 389 -22.15 -3.95 13.34
C ARG A 389 -23.32 -4.93 13.17
N PHE A 390 -23.05 -6.16 12.72
CA PHE A 390 -24.07 -7.23 12.66
C PHE A 390 -24.64 -7.60 14.04
N ASP A 391 -23.84 -7.40 15.09
CA ASP A 391 -24.27 -7.51 16.49
C ASP A 391 -25.43 -6.56 16.78
N ALA A 392 -25.28 -5.29 16.40
CA ALA A 392 -26.30 -4.27 16.60
C ALA A 392 -27.47 -4.43 15.63
N ALA A 393 -27.20 -4.75 14.36
CA ALA A 393 -28.20 -4.99 13.32
C ALA A 393 -29.30 -5.96 13.79
N LYS A 394 -28.92 -7.09 14.37
CA LYS A 394 -29.86 -8.10 14.88
C LYS A 394 -30.75 -7.56 16.01
N MET A 395 -30.20 -6.73 16.89
CA MET A 395 -30.95 -6.16 18.01
C MET A 395 -31.90 -5.05 17.53
N LEU A 396 -31.45 -4.21 16.59
CA LEU A 396 -32.26 -3.16 15.97
C LEU A 396 -33.42 -3.76 15.17
N GLU A 397 -33.18 -4.84 14.44
CA GLU A 397 -34.23 -5.60 13.74
C GLU A 397 -35.29 -6.12 14.74
N THR A 398 -34.85 -6.73 15.84
CA THR A 398 -35.74 -7.25 16.89
C THR A 398 -36.55 -6.12 17.55
N ALA A 399 -35.98 -4.93 17.64
CA ALA A 399 -36.65 -3.74 18.14
C ALA A 399 -37.60 -3.07 17.12
N GLY A 400 -37.71 -3.61 15.90
CA GLY A 400 -38.60 -3.09 14.87
C GLY A 400 -38.13 -1.77 14.24
N VAL A 401 -36.84 -1.50 14.27
CA VAL A 401 -36.25 -0.32 13.62
C VAL A 401 -36.35 -0.50 12.10
N THR A 402 -36.80 0.55 11.40
CA THR A 402 -37.07 0.50 9.94
C THR A 402 -36.25 1.50 9.12
N CYS A 403 -35.53 2.41 9.78
CA CYS A 403 -34.65 3.37 9.15
C CYS A 403 -33.23 3.22 9.70
N VAL A 404 -32.33 2.68 8.89
CA VAL A 404 -30.94 2.40 9.24
C VAL A 404 -30.05 2.69 8.04
N MET A 405 -28.84 3.15 8.30
CA MET A 405 -27.68 3.12 7.39
C MET A 405 -26.41 2.97 8.23
N ASP A 406 -25.28 2.66 7.61
CA ASP A 406 -23.99 2.75 8.28
C ASP A 406 -23.39 4.17 8.19
N ILE A 407 -22.34 4.40 8.97
CA ILE A 407 -21.59 5.66 9.03
C ILE A 407 -20.22 5.45 8.38
N SER A 408 -20.10 5.83 7.12
CA SER A 408 -18.90 5.67 6.30
C SER A 408 -18.29 7.00 5.87
N ASP A 409 -19.10 8.02 5.61
CA ASP A 409 -18.66 9.37 5.21
C ASP A 409 -18.68 10.38 6.39
N GLY A 410 -19.20 9.92 7.53
CA GLY A 410 -19.31 10.65 8.78
C GLY A 410 -20.73 11.11 9.08
N LEU A 411 -21.04 11.28 10.36
CA LEU A 411 -22.42 11.47 10.85
C LEU A 411 -23.19 12.55 10.11
N ALA A 412 -22.57 13.70 9.80
CA ALA A 412 -23.23 14.80 9.10
C ALA A 412 -23.57 14.45 7.64
N GLY A 413 -22.67 13.74 6.95
CA GLY A 413 -22.88 13.29 5.57
C GLY A 413 -23.98 12.25 5.50
N ASP A 414 -23.88 11.23 6.34
CA ASP A 414 -24.82 10.11 6.38
C ASP A 414 -26.22 10.55 6.85
N ALA A 415 -26.30 11.40 7.88
CA ALA A 415 -27.56 12.02 8.28
C ALA A 415 -28.17 12.89 7.15
N SER A 416 -27.35 13.55 6.33
CA SER A 416 -27.83 14.31 5.18
C SER A 416 -28.45 13.38 4.12
N HIS A 417 -27.84 12.23 3.85
CA HIS A 417 -28.42 11.23 2.96
C HIS A 417 -29.75 10.68 3.48
N MET A 418 -29.81 10.34 4.77
CA MET A 418 -31.05 9.89 5.42
C MET A 418 -32.15 10.96 5.36
N ALA A 419 -31.84 12.18 5.76
CA ALA A 419 -32.79 13.29 5.77
C ALA A 419 -33.34 13.61 4.37
N ARG A 420 -32.48 13.59 3.34
CA ARG A 420 -32.90 13.79 1.94
C ARG A 420 -33.81 12.67 1.46
N ALA A 421 -33.49 11.43 1.77
CA ALA A 421 -34.30 10.28 1.37
C ALA A 421 -35.69 10.31 2.02
N ALA A 422 -35.78 10.75 3.28
CA ALA A 422 -37.03 10.88 4.01
C ALA A 422 -37.78 12.20 3.79
N GLY A 423 -37.19 13.18 3.09
CA GLY A 423 -37.81 14.48 2.83
C GLY A 423 -37.99 15.36 4.07
N LEU A 424 -37.07 15.27 5.03
CA LEU A 424 -37.14 15.96 6.33
C LEU A 424 -35.80 16.62 6.71
N THR A 425 -35.73 17.25 7.88
CA THR A 425 -34.47 17.77 8.45
C THR A 425 -34.07 16.96 9.67
N ILE A 426 -32.80 16.54 9.75
CA ILE A 426 -32.23 15.99 10.98
C ILE A 426 -31.49 17.12 11.74
N ALA A 427 -31.95 17.43 12.95
CA ALA A 427 -31.28 18.38 13.83
C ALA A 427 -30.29 17.63 14.73
N LEU A 428 -29.00 17.71 14.42
CA LEU A 428 -27.95 17.02 15.17
C LEU A 428 -27.62 17.75 16.47
N SER A 429 -27.40 16.98 17.53
CA SER A 429 -26.96 17.46 18.84
C SER A 429 -26.19 16.36 19.56
N ILE A 430 -24.90 16.56 19.75
CA ILE A 430 -24.02 15.63 20.48
C ILE A 430 -23.77 16.19 21.88
N ALA A 431 -24.28 15.49 22.90
CA ALA A 431 -24.07 15.89 24.28
C ALA A 431 -22.62 15.60 24.71
N GLY A 432 -22.05 16.44 25.59
CA GLY A 432 -20.65 16.32 26.00
C GLY A 432 -20.30 14.99 26.69
N LYS A 433 -21.28 14.35 27.34
CA LYS A 433 -21.13 13.02 27.97
C LYS A 433 -20.97 11.88 26.96
N ASP A 434 -21.43 12.08 25.72
CA ASP A 434 -21.41 11.08 24.66
C ASP A 434 -20.17 11.23 23.76
N ILE A 435 -19.31 12.21 24.05
CA ILE A 435 -18.00 12.36 23.40
C ILE A 435 -17.07 11.26 23.97
N PRO A 436 -16.49 10.39 23.12
CA PRO A 436 -15.59 9.36 23.58
C PRO A 436 -14.38 9.95 24.33
N PRO A 437 -14.00 9.41 25.51
CA PRO A 437 -12.86 9.92 26.28
C PRO A 437 -11.55 9.98 25.49
N ALA A 438 -11.35 9.07 24.53
CA ALA A 438 -10.18 9.07 23.66
C ALA A 438 -10.13 10.31 22.74
N LEU A 439 -11.27 10.77 22.22
CA LEU A 439 -11.34 11.99 21.43
C LEU A 439 -11.06 13.23 22.29
N THR A 440 -11.54 13.26 23.53
CA THR A 440 -11.24 14.37 24.46
C THR A 440 -9.74 14.48 24.72
N ARG A 441 -9.05 13.36 24.96
CA ARG A 441 -7.58 13.36 25.12
C ARG A 441 -6.86 13.80 23.85
N PHE A 442 -7.29 13.29 22.70
CA PHE A 442 -6.70 13.63 21.41
C PHE A 442 -6.89 15.11 21.05
N ALA A 443 -8.08 15.66 21.28
CA ALA A 443 -8.41 17.07 21.10
C ALA A 443 -7.51 17.99 21.94
N ALA A 444 -7.25 17.61 23.20
CA ALA A 444 -6.35 18.36 24.08
C ALA A 444 -4.90 18.44 23.53
N CYS A 445 -4.47 17.46 22.73
CA CYS A 445 -3.14 17.44 22.12
C CYS A 445 -3.07 18.12 20.73
N THR A 446 -4.19 18.22 20.02
CA THR A 446 -4.20 18.62 18.59
C THR A 446 -4.97 19.91 18.29
N ALA A 447 -5.59 20.51 19.32
CA ALA A 447 -6.48 21.67 19.19
C ALA A 447 -7.66 21.48 18.21
N LYS A 448 -8.01 20.22 17.90
CA LYS A 448 -9.20 19.87 17.13
C LYS A 448 -10.41 19.76 18.04
N ASP A 449 -11.60 20.18 17.60
CA ASP A 449 -12.83 19.92 18.34
C ASP A 449 -13.20 18.43 18.20
N PRO A 450 -13.40 17.68 19.29
CA PRO A 450 -13.83 16.30 19.21
C PRO A 450 -15.17 16.13 18.48
N ARG A 451 -16.06 17.13 18.50
CA ARG A 451 -17.33 17.09 17.77
C ARG A 451 -17.12 17.15 16.26
N ASP A 452 -16.14 17.91 15.78
CA ASP A 452 -15.83 17.95 14.35
C ASP A 452 -15.38 16.58 13.85
N LEU A 453 -14.63 15.84 14.68
CA LEU A 453 -14.22 14.46 14.38
C LEU A 453 -15.42 13.52 14.32
N MET A 454 -16.41 13.68 15.20
CA MET A 454 -17.65 12.87 15.19
C MET A 454 -18.58 13.23 14.03
N LEU A 455 -18.66 14.52 13.65
CA LEU A 455 -19.57 15.00 12.62
C LEU A 455 -19.06 14.74 11.20
N ALA A 456 -17.77 14.98 10.96
CA ALA A 456 -17.17 14.93 9.62
C ALA A 456 -16.22 13.74 9.43
N GLY A 457 -15.90 13.00 10.49
CA GLY A 457 -15.05 11.83 10.41
C GLY A 457 -15.81 10.62 9.89
N GLY A 458 -15.34 10.04 8.79
CA GLY A 458 -15.85 8.80 8.22
C GLY A 458 -15.10 7.55 8.70
N GLU A 459 -15.48 6.42 8.11
CA GLU A 459 -14.92 5.07 8.32
C GLU A 459 -15.09 4.51 9.74
N ASP A 460 -16.10 4.96 10.49
CA ASP A 460 -16.44 4.36 11.78
C ASP A 460 -17.20 3.01 11.59
N TYR A 461 -18.01 2.89 10.53
CA TYR A 461 -18.86 1.71 10.21
C TYR A 461 -19.84 1.33 11.33
N GLU A 462 -20.18 2.30 12.17
CA GLU A 462 -21.30 2.25 13.11
C GLU A 462 -22.63 2.42 12.37
N LEU A 463 -23.75 1.99 12.96
CA LEU A 463 -25.07 2.19 12.36
C LEU A 463 -25.71 3.49 12.87
N LEU A 464 -26.18 4.32 11.92
CA LEU A 464 -27.06 5.45 12.12
C LEU A 464 -28.51 5.00 11.90
N PHE A 465 -29.37 5.22 12.87
CA PHE A 465 -30.77 4.79 12.78
C PHE A 465 -31.74 5.77 13.42
N THR A 466 -33.02 5.64 13.09
CA THR A 466 -34.10 6.38 13.76
C THR A 466 -35.02 5.46 14.55
N CYS A 467 -35.51 5.93 15.68
CA CYS A 467 -36.51 5.22 16.47
C CYS A 467 -37.44 6.19 17.18
N LEU A 468 -38.61 5.70 17.58
CA LEU A 468 -39.48 6.44 18.49
C LEU A 468 -38.74 6.71 19.82
N PRO A 469 -38.91 7.90 20.44
CA PRO A 469 -38.26 8.23 21.71
C PRO A 469 -38.50 7.18 22.81
N GLU A 470 -39.69 6.60 22.87
CA GLU A 470 -40.09 5.56 23.82
C GLU A 470 -39.44 4.20 23.59
N ALA A 471 -38.93 3.92 22.38
CA ALA A 471 -38.25 2.67 22.06
C ALA A 471 -36.77 2.68 22.52
N LEU A 472 -36.17 3.87 22.65
CA LEU A 472 -34.76 4.02 22.96
C LEU A 472 -34.31 3.34 24.28
N PRO A 473 -35.05 3.42 25.40
CA PRO A 473 -34.65 2.74 26.64
C PRO A 473 -34.51 1.22 26.48
N GLU A 474 -35.39 0.59 25.71
CA GLU A 474 -35.34 -0.85 25.45
C GLU A 474 -34.17 -1.21 24.52
N ILE A 475 -33.95 -0.42 23.46
CA ILE A 475 -32.80 -0.60 22.58
C ILE A 475 -31.50 -0.51 23.38
N ARG A 476 -31.37 0.49 24.28
CA ARG A 476 -30.17 0.67 25.12
C ARG A 476 -29.97 -0.44 26.15
N ARG A 477 -31.02 -1.15 26.54
CA ARG A 477 -30.88 -2.33 27.42
C ARG A 477 -30.11 -3.45 26.72
N GLN A 478 -30.31 -3.59 25.41
CA GLN A 478 -29.64 -4.60 24.58
C GLN A 478 -28.32 -4.10 23.99
N LEU A 479 -28.25 -2.79 23.71
CA LEU A 479 -27.08 -2.09 23.15
C LEU A 479 -26.72 -0.87 24.02
N PRO A 480 -26.02 -1.05 25.15
CA PRO A 480 -25.73 0.03 26.10
C PRO A 480 -24.94 1.21 25.52
N GLU A 481 -24.15 0.95 24.48
CA GLU A 481 -23.32 1.94 23.78
C GLU A 481 -24.13 2.85 22.85
N VAL A 482 -25.39 2.52 22.55
CA VAL A 482 -26.26 3.39 21.76
C VAL A 482 -26.48 4.72 22.48
N PHE A 483 -26.34 5.82 21.75
CA PHE A 483 -26.67 7.16 22.23
C PHE A 483 -27.38 8.01 21.15
N PRO A 484 -28.25 8.94 21.57
CA PRO A 484 -28.92 9.86 20.65
C PRO A 484 -27.95 10.93 20.14
N VAL A 485 -28.07 11.27 18.86
CA VAL A 485 -27.28 12.28 18.17
C VAL A 485 -28.13 13.36 17.50
N GLY A 486 -29.46 13.27 17.59
CA GLY A 486 -30.34 14.27 17.01
C GLY A 486 -31.81 13.87 17.01
N VAL A 487 -32.60 14.65 16.30
CA VAL A 487 -34.05 14.44 16.13
C VAL A 487 -34.49 14.76 14.71
N CYS A 488 -35.45 14.00 14.19
CA CYS A 488 -36.09 14.27 12.91
C CYS A 488 -37.15 15.37 13.05
N MET A 489 -37.03 16.43 12.26
CA MET A 489 -37.86 17.64 12.27
C MET A 489 -38.55 17.83 10.90
N PRO A 490 -39.67 18.59 10.84
CA PRO A 490 -40.19 19.06 9.54
C PRO A 490 -39.09 19.75 8.73
N TYR A 491 -39.11 19.58 7.41
CA TYR A 491 -38.08 20.13 6.54
C TYR A 491 -37.94 21.65 6.71
N THR A 492 -36.76 22.13 7.09
CA THR A 492 -36.48 23.53 7.41
C THR A 492 -35.76 24.28 6.27
N GLY A 493 -35.64 23.66 5.09
CA GLY A 493 -34.88 24.21 3.96
C GLY A 493 -33.46 23.65 3.83
N GLN A 494 -32.99 22.84 4.78
CA GLN A 494 -31.72 22.11 4.74
C GLN A 494 -31.92 20.69 5.30
N PRO A 495 -31.22 19.67 4.77
CA PRO A 495 -31.37 18.29 5.25
C PRO A 495 -30.82 18.09 6.67
N VAL A 496 -29.80 18.84 7.07
CA VAL A 496 -29.18 18.73 8.40
C VAL A 496 -29.03 20.11 9.02
N SER A 497 -29.26 20.21 10.33
CA SER A 497 -28.96 21.39 11.14
C SER A 497 -28.17 21.00 12.40
N GLY A 498 -27.67 21.98 13.15
CA GLY A 498 -26.90 21.73 14.38
C GLY A 498 -25.41 21.41 14.16
N LEU A 499 -24.88 21.66 12.95
CA LEU A 499 -23.48 21.40 12.60
C LEU A 499 -22.49 22.42 13.18
N GLY A 500 -22.95 23.60 13.62
CA GLY A 500 -22.05 24.68 14.03
C GLY A 500 -21.09 25.08 12.91
N ASN A 501 -19.78 25.07 13.21
CA ASN A 501 -18.70 25.35 12.25
C ASN A 501 -18.02 24.07 11.72
N ALA A 502 -18.64 22.90 11.93
CA ALA A 502 -18.01 21.62 11.57
C ALA A 502 -17.66 21.57 10.07
N PRO A 503 -16.49 20.99 9.72
CA PRO A 503 -16.12 20.80 8.33
C PRO A 503 -17.12 19.89 7.60
N GLY A 504 -17.20 20.01 6.28
CA GLY A 504 -18.04 19.12 5.46
C GLY A 504 -17.57 17.66 5.56
N SER A 505 -18.50 16.73 5.35
CA SER A 505 -18.22 15.29 5.23
C SER A 505 -17.32 14.98 4.03
N TRP A 506 -16.78 13.76 4.01
CA TRP A 506 -15.99 13.26 2.88
C TRP A 506 -16.82 13.27 1.57
N ASP A 507 -16.16 13.60 0.46
CA ASP A 507 -16.75 13.65 -0.88
C ASP A 507 -15.62 13.57 -1.92
N HIS A 508 -15.55 12.48 -2.68
CA HIS A 508 -14.51 12.27 -3.71
C HIS A 508 -14.48 13.37 -4.78
N GLY A 509 -15.59 14.05 -5.03
CA GLY A 509 -15.71 15.11 -6.04
C GLY A 509 -15.26 16.48 -5.54
N ARG A 510 -15.09 16.67 -4.23
CA ARG A 510 -14.61 17.95 -3.67
C ARG A 510 -13.08 18.00 -3.74
N LYS A 511 -12.56 19.11 -4.24
CA LYS A 511 -11.11 19.38 -4.17
C LYS A 511 -10.73 19.53 -2.69
N PRO A 512 -9.61 18.92 -2.24
CA PRO A 512 -9.13 19.05 -0.87
C PRO A 512 -8.79 20.49 -0.50
#